data_AF-A0A7S2BHU3-F1
#
_entry.id   AF-A0A7S2BHU3-F1
#
_cell.length_a   1.000
_cell.length_b   1.000
_cell.length_c   1.000
_cell.angle_alpha   90.00
_cell.angle_beta   90.00
_cell.angle_gamma   90.00
#
_symmetry.space_group_name_H-M   'P 1'
#
loop_
_entity.id
_entity.type
_entity.pdbx_description
1 polymer ?
#
loop_
_entity_poly.entity_id
_entity_poly.type
_entity_poly.pdbx_seq_one_letter_code
_entity_poly.pdbx_strand_id
1 'polypeptide(L)'
;VTLSATCWTPRHGGYKVTFLDYDSSVQHMWVAPPNVTGLPGGSCPPSGCPALLSLHGASVIVSPNWGHNYARSNDNGAPFPYPAWLVEPSNRYHWGTDWEGPGYDDGIAALEYVRKNLPGIAPAERERMKLDTDRRVLT
;
A
#
# COMPACT_ATOMS: atom_id res chain seq x y z
N VAL A 1 17.03 -9.51 9.36
CA VAL A 1 16.68 -8.08 9.55
C VAL A 1 15.27 -8.02 10.10
N THR A 2 15.06 -7.36 11.24
CA THR A 2 13.72 -7.16 11.81
C THR A 2 13.21 -5.81 11.31
N LEU A 3 12.22 -5.83 10.41
CA LEU A 3 11.61 -4.61 9.87
C LEU A 3 10.53 -4.13 10.86
N SER A 4 10.63 -2.88 11.31
CA SER A 4 9.60 -2.28 12.18
C SER A 4 8.53 -1.59 11.35
N ALA A 5 7.26 -1.88 11.66
CA ALA A 5 6.15 -1.05 11.21
C ALA A 5 5.86 -0.04 12.33
N THR A 6 6.06 1.25 12.04
CA THR A 6 5.68 2.30 13.00
C THR A 6 4.20 2.58 12.82
N CYS A 7 3.37 2.00 13.70
CA CYS A 7 1.95 2.32 13.77
C CYS A 7 1.78 3.72 14.36
N TRP A 8 1.52 4.73 13.53
CA TRP A 8 1.03 6.02 14.03
C TRP A 8 -0.37 5.80 14.65
N THR A 9 -0.58 6.38 15.83
CA THR A 9 -1.56 5.96 16.85
C THR A 9 -2.94 6.64 16.80
N PRO A 10 -3.36 7.12 15.63
CA PRO A 10 -4.70 6.83 15.11
C PRO A 10 -4.58 6.08 13.79
N ARG A 11 -5.59 5.29 13.40
CA ARG A 11 -5.75 4.83 12.01
C ARG A 11 -5.89 6.06 11.10
N HIS A 12 -4.77 6.73 10.80
CA HIS A 12 -4.63 7.51 9.60
C HIS A 12 -4.94 6.57 8.44
N GLY A 13 -5.44 7.08 7.34
CA GLY A 13 -6.02 6.26 6.29
C GLY A 13 -5.11 5.23 5.64
N GLY A 14 -3.85 5.13 6.07
CA GLY A 14 -2.89 4.07 5.84
C GLY A 14 -1.72 4.15 6.85
N TYR A 15 -0.62 3.47 6.53
CA TYR A 15 0.60 3.48 7.33
C TYR A 15 1.85 3.35 6.45
N LYS A 16 2.96 3.89 6.94
CA LYS A 16 4.27 3.71 6.31
C LYS A 16 4.82 2.32 6.66
N VAL A 17 5.21 1.58 5.63
CA VAL A 17 5.79 0.25 5.74
C VAL A 17 7.21 0.28 5.20
N THR A 18 8.11 -0.39 5.92
CA THR A 18 9.47 -0.67 5.44
C THR A 18 9.52 -2.12 4.95
N PHE A 19 10.07 -2.35 3.77
CA PHE A 19 10.18 -3.68 3.17
C PHE A 19 11.54 -3.89 2.50
N LEU A 20 11.87 -5.16 2.24
CA LEU A 20 13.02 -5.52 1.41
C LEU A 20 12.54 -5.64 -0.03
N ASP A 21 13.19 -4.91 -0.92
CA ASP A 21 12.94 -4.90 -2.35
C ASP A 21 13.56 -6.12 -3.05
N TYR A 22 13.35 -6.27 -4.38
CA TYR A 22 13.82 -7.39 -5.19
C TYR A 22 15.35 -7.60 -5.13
N ASP A 23 16.12 -6.55 -4.89
CA ASP A 23 17.58 -6.58 -4.74
C ASP A 23 18.05 -6.56 -3.28
N SER A 24 17.13 -6.82 -2.34
CA SER A 24 17.36 -6.75 -0.89
C SER A 24 17.71 -5.35 -0.35
N SER A 25 17.55 -4.30 -1.14
CA SER A 25 17.60 -2.93 -0.62
C SER A 25 16.39 -2.66 0.28
N VAL A 26 16.55 -1.73 1.23
CA VAL A 26 15.47 -1.33 2.13
C VAL A 26 14.70 -0.19 1.48
N GLN A 27 13.43 -0.43 1.17
CA GLN A 27 12.53 0.55 0.56
C GLN A 27 11.34 0.82 1.49
N HIS A 28 10.59 1.87 1.17
CA HIS A 28 9.42 2.27 1.94
C HIS A 28 8.19 2.31 1.03
N MET A 29 7.02 2.21 1.64
CA MET A 29 5.76 2.46 0.94
C MET A 29 4.73 3.02 1.90
N TRP A 30 3.73 3.73 1.37
CA TRP A 30 2.49 3.94 2.07
C TRP A 30 1.50 2.86 1.67
N VAL A 31 0.77 2.31 2.65
CA VAL A 31 -0.23 1.27 2.40
C VAL A 31 -1.52 1.61 3.13
N ALA A 32 -2.65 1.49 2.45
CA ALA A 32 -3.97 1.55 3.07
C ALA A 32 -4.75 0.25 2.85
N PRO A 33 -5.40 -0.29 3.89
CA PRO A 33 -6.27 -1.44 3.74
C PRO A 33 -7.58 -1.08 3.01
N PRO A 34 -8.23 -2.05 2.36
CA PRO A 34 -9.46 -1.82 1.62
C PRO A 34 -10.61 -1.44 2.55
N ASN A 35 -11.40 -0.45 2.12
CA ASN A 35 -12.67 -0.16 2.76
C ASN A 35 -13.75 -1.14 2.26
N VAL A 36 -13.89 -2.24 2.97
CA VAL A 36 -14.85 -3.32 2.66
C VAL A 36 -16.25 -3.08 3.23
N THR A 37 -16.49 -1.98 3.96
CA THR A 37 -17.77 -1.74 4.66
C THR A 37 -18.98 -1.67 3.73
N GLY A 38 -18.78 -1.24 2.49
CA GLY A 38 -19.82 -1.21 1.45
C GLY A 38 -19.95 -2.49 0.62
N LEU A 39 -19.14 -3.51 0.87
CA LEU A 39 -19.19 -4.78 0.13
C LEU A 39 -20.15 -5.78 0.79
N PRO A 40 -20.76 -6.70 0.02
CA PRO A 40 -21.56 -7.79 0.58
C PRO A 40 -20.76 -8.59 1.60
N GLY A 41 -21.32 -8.80 2.81
CA GLY A 41 -20.65 -9.52 3.89
C GLY A 41 -19.49 -8.76 4.54
N GLY A 42 -19.24 -7.51 4.15
CA GLY A 42 -18.14 -6.71 4.67
C GLY A 42 -16.76 -7.31 4.33
N SER A 43 -16.65 -8.01 3.21
CA SER A 43 -15.44 -8.72 2.80
C SER A 43 -15.11 -8.50 1.33
N CYS A 44 -13.83 -8.65 0.99
CA CYS A 44 -13.42 -8.79 -0.40
C CYS A 44 -14.08 -10.02 -1.05
N PRO A 45 -14.19 -10.07 -2.39
CA PRO A 45 -14.54 -11.28 -3.13
C PRO A 45 -13.64 -12.47 -2.78
N PRO A 46 -14.05 -13.71 -3.09
CA PRO A 46 -13.23 -14.90 -2.86
C PRO A 46 -11.85 -14.87 -3.53
N SER A 47 -11.66 -14.08 -4.58
CA SER A 47 -10.36 -13.86 -5.23
C SER A 47 -9.50 -12.79 -4.53
N GLY A 48 -10.08 -11.94 -3.67
CA GLY A 48 -9.41 -10.86 -2.96
C GLY A 48 -9.89 -9.47 -3.38
N CYS A 49 -9.41 -8.43 -2.69
CA CYS A 49 -9.61 -7.04 -3.09
C CYS A 49 -8.56 -6.65 -4.12
N PRO A 50 -8.90 -5.82 -5.11
CA PRO A 50 -7.93 -5.30 -6.06
C PRO A 50 -6.87 -4.41 -5.37
N ALA A 51 -5.76 -4.15 -6.05
CA ALA A 51 -4.80 -3.11 -5.68
C ALA A 51 -4.97 -1.86 -6.55
N LEU A 52 -4.85 -0.70 -5.92
CA LEU A 52 -4.47 0.55 -6.55
C LEU A 52 -2.96 0.76 -6.29
N LEU A 53 -2.16 0.50 -7.33
CA LEU A 53 -0.73 0.82 -7.31
C LEU A 53 -0.59 2.27 -7.78
N SER A 54 -0.31 3.16 -6.83
CA SER A 54 -0.20 4.61 -7.06
C SER A 54 1.27 5.02 -7.07
N LEU A 55 1.72 5.52 -8.22
CA LEU A 55 3.12 5.81 -8.49
C LEU A 55 3.34 7.34 -8.55
N HIS A 56 4.43 7.80 -7.94
CA HIS A 56 4.81 9.21 -7.94
C HIS A 56 6.05 9.46 -8.80
N GLY A 57 6.35 10.70 -9.21
CA GLY A 57 7.64 10.99 -9.88
C GLY A 57 8.87 10.71 -9.00
N ALA A 58 10.08 10.75 -9.57
CA ALA A 58 11.31 10.59 -8.78
C ALA A 58 11.42 11.62 -7.61
N SER A 59 12.19 11.27 -6.57
CA SER A 59 12.44 12.12 -5.39
C SER A 59 11.24 12.47 -4.51
N VAL A 60 10.11 11.75 -4.60
CA VAL A 60 9.00 11.90 -3.64
C VAL A 60 9.25 11.08 -2.39
N ILE A 61 8.98 11.67 -1.22
CA ILE A 61 9.12 11.01 0.09
C ILE A 61 7.79 10.39 0.50
N VAL A 62 7.81 9.10 0.84
CA VAL A 62 6.69 8.44 1.51
C VAL A 62 6.39 9.13 2.84
N SER A 63 5.26 9.81 2.85
CA SER A 63 4.74 10.64 3.93
C SER A 63 3.22 10.57 3.97
N PRO A 64 2.58 10.96 5.09
CA PRO A 64 1.12 11.02 5.15
C PRO A 64 0.49 11.93 4.08
N ASN A 65 1.20 12.97 3.62
CA ASN A 65 0.69 13.85 2.58
C ASN A 65 0.45 13.09 1.26
N TRP A 66 1.41 12.28 0.84
CA TRP A 66 1.24 11.38 -0.31
C TRP A 66 0.19 10.30 0.00
N GLY A 67 0.26 9.72 1.20
CA GLY A 67 -0.68 8.70 1.68
C GLY A 67 -2.16 9.11 1.73
N HIS A 68 -2.47 10.40 1.64
CA HIS A 68 -3.82 10.96 1.70
C HIS A 68 -4.32 11.51 0.36
N ASN A 69 -3.60 11.31 -0.75
CA ASN A 69 -4.00 11.81 -2.07
C ASN A 69 -5.40 11.35 -2.53
N TYR A 70 -5.86 10.21 -2.00
CA TYR A 70 -7.16 9.62 -2.31
C TYR A 70 -8.18 9.78 -1.18
N ALA A 71 -7.86 10.54 -0.13
CA ALA A 71 -8.78 10.81 0.97
C ALA A 71 -9.99 11.62 0.48
N ARG A 72 -11.19 11.33 1.02
CA ARG A 72 -12.42 12.06 0.68
C ARG A 72 -12.56 13.40 1.39
N SER A 73 -11.78 13.65 2.43
CA SER A 73 -11.74 14.93 3.13
C SER A 73 -10.30 15.38 3.31
N ASN A 74 -10.11 16.69 3.48
CA ASN A 74 -8.82 17.31 3.77
C ASN A 74 -8.33 17.04 5.20
N ASP A 75 -9.01 16.16 5.94
CA ASP A 75 -8.60 15.78 7.28
C ASP A 75 -7.54 14.69 7.18
N ASN A 76 -6.39 14.93 7.82
CA ASN A 76 -5.21 14.06 7.85
C ASN A 76 -5.44 12.67 8.49
N GLY A 77 -6.68 12.22 8.65
CA GLY A 77 -7.05 10.91 9.19
C GLY A 77 -8.16 10.20 8.41
N ALA A 78 -8.66 10.77 7.31
CA ALA A 78 -9.72 10.10 6.54
C ALA A 78 -9.18 8.81 5.89
N PRO A 79 -9.89 7.67 6.02
CA PRO A 79 -9.45 6.40 5.47
C PRO A 79 -9.51 6.40 3.94
N PHE A 80 -8.61 5.62 3.33
CA PHE A 80 -8.71 5.29 1.91
C PHE A 80 -10.12 4.74 1.62
N PRO A 81 -10.90 5.38 0.72
CA PRO A 81 -12.34 5.17 0.71
C PRO A 81 -12.78 3.99 -0.17
N TYR A 82 -11.86 3.38 -0.92
CA TYR A 82 -12.19 2.41 -1.96
C TYR A 82 -12.06 0.97 -1.46
N PRO A 83 -12.81 0.02 -2.05
CA PRO A 83 -12.69 -1.41 -1.77
C PRO A 83 -11.45 -2.02 -2.47
N ALA A 84 -10.30 -1.37 -2.32
CA ALA A 84 -9.02 -1.76 -2.89
C ALA A 84 -7.90 -1.53 -1.88
N TRP A 85 -6.80 -2.25 -2.00
CA TRP A 85 -5.57 -1.89 -1.30
C TRP A 85 -4.95 -0.68 -1.98
N LEU A 86 -4.58 0.34 -1.22
CA LEU A 86 -3.68 1.37 -1.71
C LEU A 86 -2.25 0.91 -1.46
N VAL A 87 -1.41 0.89 -2.51
CA VAL A 87 0.00 0.55 -2.42
C VAL A 87 0.79 1.66 -3.12
N GLU A 88 1.61 2.36 -2.36
CA GLU A 88 2.36 3.53 -2.85
C GLU A 88 3.84 3.39 -2.49
N PRO A 89 4.60 2.65 -3.31
CA PRO A 89 6.03 2.49 -3.10
C PRO A 89 6.78 3.81 -3.23
N SER A 90 7.86 3.97 -2.46
CA SER A 90 8.73 5.15 -2.49
C SER A 90 9.58 5.23 -3.75
N ASN A 91 9.64 4.16 -4.53
CA ASN A 91 10.76 3.90 -5.42
C ASN A 91 12.08 3.98 -4.62
N ARG A 92 13.21 4.12 -5.32
CA ARG A 92 14.54 4.31 -4.74
C ARG A 92 14.80 5.77 -4.36
N TYR A 93 13.75 6.52 -4.02
CA TYR A 93 13.80 7.92 -3.61
C TYR A 93 14.58 8.83 -4.59
N HIS A 94 15.72 9.43 -4.17
CA HIS A 94 16.58 10.27 -5.01
C HIS A 94 17.29 9.51 -6.15
N TRP A 95 17.28 8.19 -6.09
CA TRP A 95 17.92 7.31 -7.07
C TRP A 95 16.89 6.49 -7.86
N GLY A 96 15.60 6.81 -7.70
CA GLY A 96 14.50 6.19 -8.43
C GLY A 96 14.49 6.64 -9.89
N THR A 97 14.15 5.71 -10.78
CA THR A 97 13.79 5.99 -12.18
C THR A 97 12.34 6.47 -12.26
N ASP A 98 11.85 6.92 -13.42
CA ASP A 98 10.43 7.23 -13.62
C ASP A 98 9.61 5.93 -13.85
N TRP A 99 9.85 4.94 -12.99
CA TRP A 99 9.23 3.61 -12.97
C TRP A 99 9.59 2.69 -14.14
N GLU A 100 10.69 2.95 -14.84
CA GLU A 100 11.32 1.98 -15.73
C GLU A 100 12.36 1.12 -15.00
N GLY A 101 12.54 -0.12 -15.44
CA GLY A 101 13.56 -1.02 -14.94
C GLY A 101 13.47 -1.21 -13.41
N PRO A 102 14.48 -0.79 -12.63
CA PRO A 102 14.47 -0.93 -11.16
C PRO A 102 13.24 -0.38 -10.45
N GLY A 103 12.63 0.70 -10.95
CA GLY A 103 11.42 1.25 -10.35
C GLY A 103 10.20 0.34 -10.59
N TYR A 104 10.09 -0.26 -11.78
CA TYR A 104 9.05 -1.24 -12.07
C TYR A 104 9.16 -2.44 -11.14
N ASP A 105 10.38 -2.98 -10.96
CA ASP A 105 10.63 -4.13 -10.10
C ASP A 105 10.31 -3.82 -8.63
N ASP A 106 10.60 -2.60 -8.15
CA ASP A 106 10.19 -2.11 -6.82
C ASP A 106 8.66 -2.08 -6.67
N GLY A 107 7.94 -1.58 -7.68
CA GLY A 107 6.48 -1.57 -7.69
C GLY A 107 5.88 -2.98 -7.59
N ILE A 108 6.46 -3.95 -8.30
CA ILE A 108 6.05 -5.35 -8.22
C ILE A 108 6.40 -5.96 -6.86
N ALA A 109 7.61 -5.72 -6.34
CA ALA A 109 8.04 -6.21 -5.04
C ALA A 109 7.16 -5.67 -3.90
N ALA A 110 6.73 -4.40 -3.98
CA ALA A 110 5.81 -3.80 -3.03
C ALA A 110 4.44 -4.50 -3.03
N LEU A 111 3.86 -4.76 -4.20
CA LEU A 111 2.61 -5.50 -4.33
C LEU A 111 2.72 -6.91 -3.72
N GLU A 112 3.80 -7.62 -4.03
CA GLU A 112 4.07 -8.96 -3.51
C GLU A 112 4.26 -8.96 -1.99
N TYR A 113 4.95 -7.96 -1.46
CA TYR A 113 5.10 -7.78 -0.02
C TYR A 113 3.74 -7.56 0.66
N VAL A 114 2.89 -6.68 0.13
CA VAL A 114 1.56 -6.42 0.69
C VAL A 114 0.71 -7.68 0.62
N ARG A 115 0.71 -8.40 -0.50
CA ARG A 115 -0.02 -9.67 -0.68
C ARG A 115 0.34 -10.68 0.40
N LYS A 116 1.64 -10.84 0.66
CA LYS A 116 2.16 -11.84 1.60
C LYS A 116 1.96 -11.45 3.07
N ASN A 117 2.13 -10.18 3.39
CA ASN A 117 2.24 -9.74 4.78
C ASN A 117 0.97 -9.08 5.32
N LEU A 118 0.12 -8.52 4.45
CA LEU A 118 -1.07 -7.75 4.79
C LEU A 118 -0.78 -6.81 5.99
N PRO A 119 0.18 -5.88 5.82
CA PRO A 119 0.65 -5.04 6.92
C PRO A 119 -0.52 -4.32 7.59
N GLY A 120 -0.41 -4.02 8.89
CA GLY A 120 -1.47 -3.32 9.63
C GLY A 120 -2.79 -4.08 9.82
N ILE A 121 -2.94 -5.30 9.28
CA ILE A 121 -4.14 -6.13 9.44
C ILE A 121 -3.95 -7.18 10.52
N ALA A 122 -4.88 -7.22 11.48
CA ALA A 122 -4.91 -8.25 12.50
C ALA A 122 -5.12 -9.64 11.86
N PRO A 123 -4.50 -10.72 12.38
CA PRO A 123 -4.60 -12.05 11.78
C PRO A 123 -6.03 -12.52 11.49
N ALA A 124 -6.98 -12.21 12.39
CA ALA A 124 -8.39 -12.56 12.24
C ALA A 124 -9.11 -11.85 11.07
N GLU A 125 -8.57 -10.73 10.58
CA GLU A 125 -9.17 -9.95 9.50
C GLU A 125 -8.54 -10.22 8.11
N ARG A 126 -7.44 -11.00 8.06
CA ARG A 126 -6.65 -11.19 6.83
C ARG A 126 -7.45 -11.82 5.69
N GLU A 127 -8.24 -12.86 5.97
CA GLU A 127 -9.06 -13.51 4.94
C GLU A 127 -10.08 -12.55 4.32
N ARG A 128 -10.62 -11.66 5.14
CA ARG A 128 -11.61 -10.66 4.73
C ARG A 128 -11.03 -9.60 3.81
N MET A 129 -9.72 -9.36 3.90
CA MET A 129 -9.00 -8.25 3.26
C MET A 129 -7.85 -8.72 2.37
N LYS A 130 -7.82 -9.99 1.95
CA LYS A 130 -6.72 -10.50 1.12
C LYS A 130 -6.58 -9.71 -0.18
N LEU A 131 -5.33 -9.53 -0.62
CA LEU A 131 -5.02 -8.81 -1.84
C LEU A 131 -5.04 -9.75 -3.06
N ASP A 132 -5.69 -9.29 -4.12
CA ASP A 132 -5.64 -9.87 -5.47
C ASP A 132 -4.68 -9.04 -6.34
N THR A 133 -3.52 -9.61 -6.66
CA THR A 133 -2.49 -8.96 -7.48
C THR A 133 -2.77 -8.99 -8.98
N ASP A 134 -3.72 -9.81 -9.43
CA ASP A 134 -4.10 -9.94 -10.84
C ASP A 134 -5.12 -8.87 -11.23
N ARG A 135 -5.85 -8.32 -10.25
CA ARG A 135 -6.73 -7.15 -10.41
C ARG A 135 -6.07 -5.91 -9.84
N ARG A 136 -5.24 -5.28 -10.65
CA ARG A 136 -4.55 -4.02 -10.31
C ARG A 136 -4.95 -2.88 -11.23
N VAL A 137 -5.12 -1.71 -10.64
CA VAL A 137 -5.19 -0.43 -11.35
C VAL A 137 -3.89 0.31 -11.07
N LEU A 138 -3.25 0.79 -12.14
CA LEU A 138 -2.04 1.59 -12.07
C LEU A 138 -2.40 3.05 -12.31
N THR A 139 -1.96 3.95 -11.43
CA THR A 139 -2.22 5.40 -11.54
C THR A 139 -0.98 6.22 -11.27
#